data_AF-A0AAV4G1X9-F1
#
_entry.id   AF-A0AAV4G1X9-F1
#
_cell.length_a   1.000
_cell.length_b   1.000
_cell.length_c   1.000
_cell.angle_alpha   90.00
_cell.angle_beta   90.00
_cell.angle_gamma   90.00
#
_symmetry.space_group_name_H-M   'P 1'
#
loop_
_entity.id
_entity.type
_entity.pdbx_description
1 polymer ?
#
loop_
_entity_poly.entity_id
_entity_poly.type
_entity_poly.pdbx_seq_one_letter_code
_entity_poly.pdbx_strand_id
1 'polypeptide(L)'
;MIIEKCRESNTELHLGFIDYTKAFDCVSHHKMIETLKKYNCHFKIINLIKNLYQNQVAAVRMENGNTEWFQVKRGVRQGCILSPALFSLYTESIMRDVEAEDTEDKYSAIKLNGNPITELRYADDTALLSKTTEGLNELMQNVKKFSQNKNLLLNAKKTKVVVVVVVVLVVVVVVVVVVVVVVVVVVVVVVVVVILVIVVAIVVVVVVVVVGGGGGVNNILLMIKKNNSRIIYIGDVPKWIEGSLYRNGSGLYKIGPTAWNHIFDGFAVLQRWTFHNGKVTYQSSILDSDDYKKSSNRNRIVGTGFGRKFPDPCQTLFSRLFSTFVPAKPDRVTNTAVNIVEFGDRMFAMTETPLINEVTADTLKVKGKILASVPSRWKLNISYTHSFGITEKYFVHLEQPLTMNIPRLALMAFGGRAVADCLITHPGESMDILVIDKATGKRSPITYKAPPGFVFHFINCYEDSDHVVCDICFFPDGADTVKTKYLDYLAKNFTKNFSCAEHVEFARFVLPLKLFEVSKMKLTTTLIYDDSVL
;
A
#
# COMPACT_ATOMS: atom_id res chain seq x y z
N MET A 1 5.50 -10.99 2.03
CA MET A 1 5.83 -12.33 1.51
C MET A 1 7.20 -12.87 1.95
N ILE A 2 8.35 -12.38 1.47
CA ILE A 2 9.67 -12.99 1.82
C ILE A 2 9.96 -12.92 3.32
N ILE A 3 9.74 -11.76 3.94
CA ILE A 3 9.88 -11.59 5.41
C ILE A 3 8.95 -12.55 6.17
N GLU A 4 7.73 -12.75 5.70
CA GLU A 4 6.78 -13.70 6.32
C GLU A 4 7.24 -15.14 6.17
N LYS A 5 7.84 -15.50 5.03
CA LYS A 5 8.40 -16.84 4.81
C LYS A 5 9.59 -17.12 5.73
N CYS A 6 10.48 -16.14 5.90
CA CYS A 6 11.56 -16.19 6.88
C CYS A 6 11.02 -16.31 8.31
N ARG A 7 9.90 -15.64 8.62
CA ARG A 7 9.18 -15.79 9.90
C ARG A 7 8.63 -17.19 10.11
N GLU A 8 7.93 -17.77 9.12
CA GLU A 8 7.40 -19.14 9.20
C GLU A 8 8.51 -20.19 9.42
N SER A 9 9.70 -19.95 8.84
CA SER A 9 10.84 -20.87 8.87
C SER A 9 11.88 -20.53 9.94
N ASN A 10 11.60 -19.55 10.81
CA ASN A 10 12.53 -19.05 11.84
C ASN A 10 13.96 -18.81 11.30
N THR A 11 14.06 -18.25 10.09
CA THR A 11 15.32 -17.99 9.41
C THR A 11 15.58 -16.50 9.37
N GLU A 12 16.81 -16.07 9.67
CA GLU A 12 17.21 -14.68 9.52
C GLU A 12 17.18 -14.23 8.06
N LEU A 13 17.02 -12.93 7.84
CA LEU A 13 17.02 -12.33 6.52
C LEU A 13 17.90 -11.09 6.49
N HIS A 14 18.97 -11.17 5.72
CA HIS A 14 19.95 -10.11 5.50
C HIS A 14 19.67 -9.48 4.13
N LEU A 15 19.41 -8.18 4.10
CA LEU A 15 19.06 -7.40 2.93
C LEU A 15 20.13 -6.34 2.66
N GLY A 16 20.63 -6.26 1.43
CA GLY A 16 21.55 -5.21 0.98
C GLY A 16 20.90 -4.33 -0.08
N PHE A 17 20.46 -3.14 0.30
CA PHE A 17 19.96 -2.14 -0.65
C PHE A 17 21.13 -1.44 -1.33
N ILE A 18 21.32 -1.68 -2.62
CA ILE A 18 22.44 -1.13 -3.39
C ILE A 18 21.98 0.07 -4.22
N ASP A 19 22.83 1.10 -4.28
CA ASP A 19 22.63 2.30 -5.10
C ASP A 19 23.86 2.50 -6.01
N TYR A 20 23.65 2.91 -7.26
CA TYR A 20 24.73 3.21 -8.19
C TYR A 20 24.97 4.71 -8.28
N THR A 21 26.26 5.12 -8.28
CA THR A 21 26.64 6.52 -8.44
C THR A 21 26.34 6.99 -9.86
N LYS A 22 25.37 7.91 -10.01
CA LYS A 22 24.96 8.49 -11.31
C LYS A 22 24.65 7.38 -12.34
N ALA A 23 23.80 6.44 -11.97
CA ALA A 23 23.59 5.18 -12.68
C ALA A 23 23.31 5.38 -14.18
N PHE A 24 22.34 6.25 -14.50
CA PHE A 24 21.95 6.55 -15.87
C PHE A 24 23.06 7.23 -16.68
N ASP A 25 23.87 8.09 -16.06
CA ASP A 25 24.96 8.82 -16.72
C ASP A 25 26.20 7.94 -16.98
N CYS A 26 26.34 6.85 -16.22
CA CYS A 26 27.54 6.00 -16.25
C CYS A 26 27.46 4.85 -17.26
N VAL A 27 26.31 4.62 -17.91
CA VAL A 27 26.13 3.52 -18.87
C VAL A 27 27.09 3.66 -20.06
N SER A 28 27.93 2.66 -20.29
CA SER A 28 28.82 2.65 -21.46
C SER A 28 28.06 2.24 -22.71
N HIS A 29 28.04 3.09 -23.74
CA HIS A 29 27.38 2.79 -25.02
C HIS A 29 27.96 1.52 -25.65
N HIS A 30 29.28 1.33 -25.61
CA HIS A 30 29.95 0.13 -26.11
C HIS A 30 29.44 -1.14 -25.41
N LYS A 31 29.50 -1.14 -24.06
CA LYS A 31 29.08 -2.30 -23.25
C LYS A 31 27.58 -2.55 -23.35
N MET A 32 26.78 -1.52 -23.61
CA MET A 32 25.34 -1.64 -23.84
C MET A 32 25.06 -2.35 -25.15
N ILE A 33 25.76 -1.99 -26.23
CA ILE A 33 25.68 -2.71 -27.51
C ILE A 33 26.17 -4.16 -27.38
N GLU A 34 27.23 -4.42 -26.62
CA GLU A 34 27.68 -5.79 -26.31
C GLU A 34 26.62 -6.59 -25.54
N THR A 35 25.96 -5.97 -24.56
CA THR A 35 24.85 -6.57 -23.82
C THR A 35 23.71 -6.96 -24.77
N LEU A 36 23.31 -6.08 -25.71
CA LEU A 36 22.27 -6.41 -26.69
C LEU A 36 22.66 -7.58 -27.60
N LYS A 37 23.94 -7.68 -27.99
CA LYS A 37 24.47 -8.82 -28.75
C LYS A 37 24.40 -10.11 -27.91
N LYS A 38 24.80 -10.06 -26.64
CA LYS A 38 24.76 -11.20 -25.71
C LYS A 38 23.34 -11.75 -25.53
N TYR A 39 22.32 -10.88 -25.57
CA TYR A 39 20.91 -11.26 -25.50
C TYR A 39 20.27 -11.61 -26.86
N ASN A 40 21.06 -11.82 -27.91
CA ASN A 40 20.58 -12.18 -29.24
C ASN A 40 19.55 -11.21 -29.84
N CYS A 41 19.64 -9.91 -29.51
CA CYS A 41 18.82 -8.91 -30.19
C CYS A 41 19.14 -8.89 -31.69
N HIS A 42 18.11 -8.79 -32.54
CA HIS A 42 18.30 -8.80 -33.98
C HIS A 42 19.22 -7.66 -34.43
N PHE A 43 20.18 -7.93 -35.32
CA PHE A 43 21.23 -6.98 -35.71
C PHE A 43 20.70 -5.63 -36.23
N LYS A 44 19.53 -5.62 -36.89
CA LYS A 44 18.84 -4.39 -37.32
C LYS A 44 18.49 -3.46 -36.14
N ILE A 45 18.00 -4.02 -35.03
CA ILE A 45 17.67 -3.26 -33.81
C ILE A 45 18.94 -2.73 -33.17
N ILE A 46 19.99 -3.57 -33.09
CA ILE A 46 21.29 -3.18 -32.55
C ILE A 46 21.87 -2.01 -33.36
N ASN A 47 21.81 -2.07 -34.69
CA ASN A 47 22.30 -1.00 -35.56
C ASN A 47 21.48 0.29 -35.39
N LEU A 48 20.15 0.20 -35.24
CA LEU A 48 19.31 1.36 -34.98
C LEU A 48 19.70 2.05 -33.65
N ILE A 49 19.86 1.26 -32.59
CA ILE A 49 20.27 1.77 -31.27
C ILE A 49 21.69 2.33 -31.33
N LYS A 50 22.61 1.66 -32.02
CA LYS A 50 23.97 2.14 -32.22
C LYS A 50 23.97 3.50 -32.91
N ASN A 51 23.22 3.65 -34.00
CA ASN A 51 23.10 4.92 -34.72
C ASN A 51 22.45 6.01 -33.86
N LEU A 52 21.46 5.67 -33.03
CA LEU A 52 20.85 6.59 -32.09
C LEU A 52 21.85 7.12 -31.06
N TYR A 53 22.76 6.25 -30.61
CA TYR A 53 23.70 6.58 -29.55
C TYR A 53 25.05 7.16 -30.03
N GLN A 54 25.39 6.96 -31.31
CA GLN A 54 26.66 7.40 -31.90
C GLN A 54 26.67 8.91 -32.16
N ASN A 55 27.83 9.55 -31.94
CA ASN A 55 28.10 10.97 -32.25
C ASN A 55 27.08 11.97 -31.67
N GLN A 56 26.48 11.65 -30.53
CA GLN A 56 25.58 12.57 -29.84
C GLN A 56 26.33 13.78 -29.28
N VAL A 57 25.70 14.94 -29.37
CA VAL A 57 26.14 16.18 -28.72
C VAL A 57 25.01 16.72 -27.85
N ALA A 58 25.36 17.36 -26.74
CA ALA A 58 24.42 18.01 -25.83
C ALA A 58 24.98 19.35 -25.36
N ALA A 59 24.10 20.25 -24.93
CA ALA A 59 24.42 21.50 -24.26
C ALA A 59 23.47 21.69 -23.07
N VAL A 60 23.92 22.33 -22.00
CA VAL A 60 23.08 22.63 -20.83
C VAL A 60 22.41 23.98 -21.05
N ARG A 61 21.09 24.06 -20.84
CA ARG A 61 20.35 25.32 -20.91
C ARG A 61 20.46 26.05 -19.56
N MET A 62 20.97 27.27 -19.58
CA MET A 62 21.06 28.19 -18.45
C MET A 62 20.15 29.41 -18.70
N GLU A 63 19.93 30.25 -17.69
CA GLU A 63 19.08 31.45 -17.81
C GLU A 63 19.55 32.43 -18.90
N ASN A 64 20.87 32.47 -19.16
CA ASN A 64 21.50 33.35 -20.16
C ASN A 64 21.72 32.66 -21.53
N GLY A 65 21.19 31.46 -21.75
CA GLY A 65 21.34 30.71 -23.00
C GLY A 65 21.90 29.29 -22.80
N ASN A 66 22.29 28.64 -23.89
CA ASN A 66 22.88 27.30 -23.85
C ASN A 66 24.40 27.38 -23.63
N THR A 67 24.98 26.41 -22.92
CA THR A 67 26.43 26.21 -22.88
C THR A 67 27.00 25.82 -24.25
N GLU A 68 28.32 25.76 -24.36
CA GLU A 68 28.96 25.11 -25.49
C GLU A 68 28.49 23.65 -25.64
N TRP A 69 28.37 23.21 -26.88
CA TRP A 69 28.00 21.84 -27.22
C TRP A 69 29.17 20.90 -26.92
N PHE A 70 28.89 19.82 -26.21
CA PHE A 70 29.87 18.79 -25.88
C PHE A 70 29.39 17.41 -26.33
N GLN A 71 30.33 16.53 -26.63
CA GLN A 71 30.03 15.17 -27.07
C GLN A 71 29.59 14.29 -25.90
N VAL A 72 28.46 13.59 -26.07
CA VAL A 72 27.93 12.63 -25.09
C VAL A 72 28.62 11.28 -25.29
N LYS A 73 29.54 10.93 -24.40
CA LYS A 73 30.37 9.72 -24.50
C LYS A 73 29.80 8.50 -23.76
N ARG A 74 28.86 8.72 -22.84
CA ARG A 74 28.24 7.71 -21.99
C ARG A 74 26.88 8.20 -21.47
N GLY A 75 26.14 7.27 -20.90
CA GLY A 75 24.84 7.49 -20.30
C GLY A 75 23.69 7.20 -21.25
N VAL A 76 22.49 7.02 -20.70
CA VAL A 76 21.26 6.89 -21.47
C VAL A 76 20.66 8.26 -21.80
N ARG A 77 19.76 8.32 -22.80
CA ARG A 77 19.13 9.58 -23.22
C ARG A 77 18.02 9.95 -22.24
N GLN A 78 18.13 11.10 -21.57
CA GLN A 78 17.06 11.60 -20.72
C GLN A 78 15.80 11.91 -21.55
N GLY A 79 14.62 11.59 -21.01
CA GLY A 79 13.33 11.76 -21.71
C GLY A 79 13.05 10.76 -22.85
N CYS A 80 13.98 9.84 -23.14
CA CYS A 80 13.79 8.85 -24.21
C CYS A 80 13.08 7.59 -23.69
N ILE A 81 11.96 7.24 -24.33
CA ILE A 81 11.13 6.06 -24.00
C ILE A 81 11.94 4.74 -23.96
N LEU A 82 12.97 4.62 -24.80
CA LEU A 82 13.80 3.42 -24.89
C LEU A 82 14.86 3.32 -23.78
N SER A 83 15.23 4.44 -23.16
CA SER A 83 16.33 4.50 -22.20
C SER A 83 16.12 3.68 -20.93
N PRO A 84 14.92 3.64 -20.31
CA PRO A 84 14.65 2.74 -19.19
C PRO A 84 14.86 1.27 -19.54
N ALA A 85 14.36 0.81 -20.69
CA ALA A 85 14.51 -0.58 -21.12
C ALA A 85 15.98 -0.96 -21.37
N LEU A 86 16.75 -0.06 -22.00
CA LEU A 86 18.18 -0.24 -22.20
C LEU A 86 18.95 -0.31 -20.89
N PHE A 87 18.60 0.55 -19.93
CA PHE A 87 19.20 0.53 -18.60
C PHE A 87 18.88 -0.77 -17.86
N SER A 88 17.62 -1.24 -17.90
CA SER A 88 17.22 -2.51 -17.28
C SER A 88 17.95 -3.71 -17.88
N LEU A 89 18.12 -3.77 -19.22
CA LEU A 89 18.92 -4.82 -19.85
C LEU A 89 20.40 -4.75 -19.45
N TYR A 90 20.91 -3.54 -19.27
CA TYR A 90 22.28 -3.31 -18.86
C TYR A 90 22.54 -3.83 -17.43
N THR A 91 21.66 -3.50 -16.48
CA THR A 91 21.76 -3.99 -15.09
C THR A 91 21.41 -5.47 -14.95
N GLU A 92 20.48 -5.98 -15.76
CA GLU A 92 20.19 -7.41 -15.87
C GLU A 92 21.41 -8.22 -16.29
N SER A 93 22.25 -7.69 -17.20
CA SER A 93 23.48 -8.37 -17.59
C SER A 93 24.47 -8.56 -16.44
N ILE A 94 24.51 -7.61 -15.49
CA ILE A 94 25.33 -7.70 -14.28
C ILE A 94 24.80 -8.81 -13.38
N MET A 95 23.49 -8.83 -13.13
CA MET A 95 22.88 -9.80 -12.21
C MET A 95 22.98 -11.23 -12.74
N ARG A 96 22.86 -11.44 -14.06
CA ARG A 96 23.11 -12.76 -14.66
C ARG A 96 24.55 -13.22 -14.54
N ASP A 97 25.51 -12.30 -14.61
CA ASP A 97 26.91 -12.63 -14.41
C ASP A 97 27.19 -13.00 -12.94
N VAL A 98 26.52 -12.35 -11.99
CA VAL A 98 26.54 -12.71 -10.56
C VAL A 98 25.86 -14.06 -10.29
N GLU A 99 24.74 -14.33 -10.95
CA GLU A 99 23.99 -15.59 -10.85
C GLU A 99 24.77 -16.77 -11.46
N ALA A 100 25.57 -16.53 -12.50
CA ALA A 100 26.38 -17.54 -13.15
C ALA A 100 27.63 -17.96 -12.34
N GLU A 101 28.06 -17.18 -11.34
CA GLU A 101 29.15 -17.59 -10.43
C GLU A 101 28.75 -18.86 -9.67
N ASP A 102 29.65 -19.84 -9.66
CA ASP A 102 29.46 -21.13 -9.00
C ASP A 102 29.79 -20.98 -7.51
N THR A 103 28.75 -21.09 -6.68
CA THR A 103 28.84 -20.95 -5.23
C THR A 103 28.04 -22.06 -4.58
N GLU A 104 28.68 -22.77 -3.65
CA GLU A 104 28.24 -24.05 -3.07
C GLU A 104 26.84 -23.98 -2.42
N ASP A 105 26.41 -22.78 -1.98
CA ASP A 105 25.07 -22.51 -1.43
C ASP A 105 24.41 -21.23 -1.99
N LYS A 106 24.81 -20.76 -3.19
CA LYS A 106 24.26 -19.54 -3.83
C LYS A 106 24.07 -18.38 -2.84
N TYR A 107 25.15 -18.00 -2.13
CA TYR A 107 25.16 -16.91 -1.15
C TYR A 107 24.19 -17.09 0.02
N SER A 108 23.87 -18.33 0.40
CA SER A 108 22.84 -18.66 1.40
C SER A 108 21.48 -18.03 1.09
N ALA A 109 21.09 -18.06 -0.19
CA ALA A 109 19.85 -17.46 -0.67
C ALA A 109 18.59 -18.01 0.00
N ILE A 110 17.55 -17.16 0.06
CA ILE A 110 16.21 -17.59 0.45
C ILE A 110 15.62 -18.41 -0.69
N LYS A 111 15.04 -19.57 -0.39
CA LYS A 111 14.42 -20.43 -1.40
C LYS A 111 12.92 -20.19 -1.43
N LEU A 112 12.39 -19.77 -2.57
CA LEU A 112 10.95 -19.67 -2.83
C LEU A 112 10.57 -20.73 -3.86
N ASN A 113 9.70 -21.66 -3.48
CA ASN A 113 9.33 -22.82 -4.32
C ASN A 113 10.54 -23.60 -4.84
N GLY A 114 11.60 -23.71 -4.03
CA GLY A 114 12.84 -24.40 -4.38
C GLY A 114 13.89 -23.54 -5.11
N ASN A 115 13.50 -22.39 -5.67
CA ASN A 115 14.42 -21.51 -6.40
C ASN A 115 15.10 -20.51 -5.46
N PRO A 116 16.43 -20.33 -5.54
CA PRO A 116 17.13 -19.30 -4.77
C PRO A 116 16.71 -17.90 -5.24
N ILE A 117 16.44 -17.01 -4.29
CA ILE A 117 16.20 -15.59 -4.52
C ILE A 117 17.33 -14.81 -3.85
N THR A 118 18.17 -14.20 -4.67
CA THR A 118 19.33 -13.39 -4.28
C THR A 118 19.08 -11.89 -4.45
N GLU A 119 18.09 -11.49 -5.25
CA GLU A 119 17.78 -10.08 -5.47
C GLU A 119 16.28 -9.80 -5.69
N LEU A 120 15.86 -8.59 -5.35
CA LEU A 120 14.59 -7.96 -5.71
C LEU A 120 14.91 -6.64 -6.37
N ARG A 121 14.31 -6.37 -7.54
CA ARG A 121 14.60 -5.18 -8.33
C ARG A 121 13.32 -4.45 -8.71
N TYR A 122 13.32 -3.14 -8.56
CA TYR A 122 12.27 -2.25 -9.06
C TYR A 122 12.93 -1.03 -9.69
N ALA A 123 12.84 -0.91 -11.02
CA ALA A 123 13.55 0.11 -11.79
C ALA A 123 15.07 0.13 -11.47
N ASP A 124 15.57 1.21 -10.87
CA ASP A 124 16.96 1.40 -10.45
C ASP A 124 17.24 0.94 -9.01
N ASP A 125 16.21 0.70 -8.20
CA ASP A 125 16.35 0.17 -6.84
C ASP A 125 16.61 -1.35 -6.86
N THR A 126 17.65 -1.79 -6.16
CA THR A 126 17.98 -3.21 -6.02
C THR A 126 18.22 -3.57 -4.56
N ALA A 127 17.49 -4.58 -4.07
CA ALA A 127 17.71 -5.19 -2.76
C ALA A 127 18.28 -6.60 -2.95
N LEU A 128 19.47 -6.83 -2.44
CA LEU A 128 20.13 -8.14 -2.38
C LEU A 128 19.67 -8.89 -1.11
N LEU A 129 19.60 -10.21 -1.15
CA LEU A 129 19.05 -11.03 -0.07
C LEU A 129 19.96 -12.22 0.24
N SER A 130 20.13 -12.50 1.53
CA SER A 130 20.79 -13.71 2.04
C SER A 130 20.19 -14.10 3.39
N LYS A 131 20.37 -15.35 3.81
CA LYS A 131 20.05 -15.81 5.17
C LYS A 131 21.16 -15.50 6.18
N THR A 132 22.36 -15.16 5.71
CA THR A 132 23.54 -14.95 6.56
C THR A 132 24.23 -13.64 6.21
N THR A 133 24.99 -13.11 7.17
CA THR A 133 25.80 -11.90 6.94
C THR A 133 26.91 -12.18 5.93
N GLU A 134 27.50 -13.37 6.03
CA GLU A 134 28.59 -13.86 5.17
C GLU A 134 28.11 -13.97 3.73
N GLY A 135 26.95 -14.60 3.51
CA GLY A 135 26.36 -14.73 2.18
C GLY A 135 25.99 -13.39 1.56
N LEU A 136 25.42 -12.45 2.35
CA LEU A 136 25.14 -11.11 1.85
C LEU A 136 26.42 -10.35 1.46
N ASN A 137 27.48 -10.46 2.26
CA ASN A 137 28.74 -9.80 1.98
C ASN A 137 29.40 -10.34 0.70
N GLU A 138 29.41 -11.67 0.51
CA GLU A 138 29.91 -12.30 -0.70
C GLU A 138 29.12 -11.86 -1.94
N LEU A 139 27.78 -11.87 -1.85
CA LEU A 139 26.90 -11.40 -2.92
C LEU A 139 27.17 -9.93 -3.28
N MET A 140 27.30 -9.05 -2.27
CA MET A 140 27.61 -7.64 -2.48
C MET A 140 28.98 -7.43 -3.14
N GLN A 141 29.99 -8.24 -2.78
CA GLN A 141 31.31 -8.18 -3.39
C GLN A 141 31.29 -8.59 -4.86
N ASN A 142 30.56 -9.66 -5.19
CA ASN A 142 30.39 -10.09 -6.59
C ASN A 142 29.60 -9.06 -7.40
N VAL A 143 28.49 -8.54 -6.87
CA VAL A 143 27.75 -7.46 -7.52
C VAL A 143 28.65 -6.25 -7.77
N LYS A 144 29.48 -5.84 -6.78
CA LYS A 144 30.44 -4.75 -6.96
C LYS A 144 31.44 -5.05 -8.09
N LYS A 145 32.03 -6.24 -8.12
CA LYS A 145 33.00 -6.70 -9.14
C LYS A 145 32.39 -6.64 -10.54
N PHE A 146 31.23 -7.25 -10.76
CA PHE A 146 30.59 -7.27 -12.08
C PHE A 146 30.04 -5.90 -12.51
N SER A 147 29.57 -5.10 -11.56
CA SER A 147 29.14 -3.72 -11.84
C SER A 147 30.29 -2.84 -12.30
N GLN A 148 31.46 -2.96 -11.66
CA GLN A 148 32.68 -2.27 -12.07
C GLN A 148 33.08 -2.65 -13.51
N ASN A 149 32.96 -3.94 -13.87
CA ASN A 149 33.17 -4.41 -15.24
C ASN A 149 32.17 -3.82 -16.25
N LYS A 150 31.05 -3.26 -15.79
CA LYS A 150 30.06 -2.52 -16.59
C LYS A 150 30.11 -1.01 -16.35
N ASN A 151 31.18 -0.48 -15.75
CA ASN A 151 31.34 0.95 -15.43
C ASN A 151 30.26 1.53 -14.51
N LEU A 152 29.53 0.68 -13.78
CA LEU A 152 28.60 1.10 -12.74
C LEU A 152 29.26 0.93 -11.38
N LEU A 153 29.41 2.04 -10.66
CA LEU A 153 30.05 2.06 -9.35
C LEU A 153 28.99 2.12 -8.26
N LEU A 154 29.06 1.21 -7.30
CA LEU A 154 28.21 1.27 -6.12
C LEU A 154 28.51 2.50 -5.27
N ASN A 155 27.47 3.18 -4.84
CA ASN A 155 27.52 4.32 -3.96
C ASN A 155 27.52 3.86 -2.50
N ALA A 156 28.71 3.70 -1.93
CA ALA A 156 28.86 3.21 -0.55
C ALA A 156 28.09 4.03 0.50
N LYS A 157 27.87 5.34 0.27
CA LYS A 157 27.11 6.19 1.21
C LYS A 157 25.61 5.90 1.17
N LYS A 158 25.08 5.62 -0.02
CA LYS A 158 23.65 5.37 -0.24
C LYS A 158 23.27 3.89 -0.10
N THR A 159 24.20 2.97 -0.30
CA THR A 159 24.01 1.54 -0.03
C THR A 159 23.77 1.29 1.46
N LYS A 160 22.75 0.48 1.81
CA LYS A 160 22.35 0.16 3.19
C LYS A 160 22.17 -1.34 3.40
N VAL A 161 22.41 -1.81 4.62
CA VAL A 161 22.18 -3.21 5.01
C VAL A 161 21.13 -3.28 6.12
N VAL A 162 20.18 -4.20 5.97
CA VAL A 162 19.09 -4.45 6.90
C VAL A 162 19.09 -5.93 7.25
N VAL A 163 19.16 -6.26 8.53
CA VAL A 163 19.03 -7.62 9.05
C VAL A 163 17.68 -7.74 9.74
N VAL A 164 16.90 -8.73 9.34
CA VAL A 164 15.61 -9.09 9.92
C VAL A 164 15.81 -10.36 10.73
N VAL A 165 15.68 -10.24 12.05
CA VAL A 165 15.80 -11.34 13.00
C VAL A 165 14.41 -11.63 13.58
N VAL A 166 14.08 -12.90 13.72
CA VAL A 166 12.83 -13.35 14.35
C VAL A 166 13.15 -13.70 15.81
N VAL A 167 12.58 -12.95 16.76
CA VAL A 167 12.78 -13.20 18.19
C VAL A 167 11.51 -13.77 18.80
N VAL A 168 11.57 -15.01 19.26
CA VAL A 168 10.46 -15.63 20.00
C VAL A 168 10.62 -15.27 21.48
N LEU A 169 9.77 -14.40 22.01
CA LEU A 169 9.71 -14.10 23.44
C LEU A 169 8.73 -15.06 24.11
N VAL A 170 9.22 -15.81 25.10
CA VAL A 170 8.35 -16.60 25.98
C VAL A 170 8.07 -15.75 27.21
N VAL A 171 6.85 -15.25 27.33
CA VAL A 171 6.40 -14.47 28.49
C VAL A 171 5.72 -15.42 29.47
N VAL A 172 6.31 -15.60 30.63
CA VAL A 172 5.72 -16.39 31.72
C VAL A 172 4.94 -15.42 32.62
N VAL A 173 3.62 -15.54 32.64
CA VAL A 173 2.73 -14.75 33.50
C VAL A 173 2.36 -15.60 34.71
N VAL A 174 2.71 -15.16 35.91
CA VAL A 174 2.30 -15.83 37.16
C VAL A 174 1.07 -15.12 37.70
N VAL A 175 -0.07 -15.82 37.73
CA VAL A 175 -1.34 -15.32 38.27
C VAL A 175 -1.50 -15.85 39.68
N VAL A 176 -1.62 -14.94 40.65
CA VAL A 176 -1.89 -15.29 42.06
C VAL A 176 -3.40 -15.33 42.26
N VAL A 177 -3.94 -16.51 42.59
CA VAL A 177 -5.36 -16.69 42.93
C VAL A 177 -5.48 -16.89 44.44
N VAL A 178 -6.15 -15.97 45.11
CA VAL A 178 -6.41 -16.06 46.56
C VAL A 178 -7.81 -16.62 46.76
N VAL A 179 -7.91 -17.78 47.40
CA VAL A 179 -9.16 -18.44 47.75
C VAL A 179 -9.37 -18.32 49.25
N VAL A 180 -10.47 -17.65 49.65
CA VAL A 180 -10.85 -17.53 51.06
C VAL A 180 -11.88 -18.60 51.37
N VAL A 181 -11.55 -19.51 52.28
CA VAL A 181 -12.46 -20.55 52.75
C VAL A 181 -12.90 -20.20 54.16
N VAL A 182 -14.21 -20.01 54.36
CA VAL A 182 -14.81 -19.73 55.66
C VAL A 182 -15.41 -21.04 56.18
N VAL A 183 -14.89 -21.52 57.31
CA VAL A 183 -15.40 -22.72 57.97
C VAL A 183 -16.09 -22.29 59.26
N VAL A 184 -17.38 -22.63 59.41
CA VAL A 184 -18.18 -22.23 60.57
C VAL A 184 -18.47 -23.46 61.43
N VAL A 185 -17.70 -23.64 62.51
CA VAL A 185 -17.99 -24.64 63.54
C VAL A 185 -17.71 -24.03 64.91
N VAL A 186 -18.78 -23.61 65.61
CA VAL A 186 -18.81 -23.01 66.97
C VAL A 186 -18.05 -21.67 67.11
N VAL A 187 -16.97 -21.43 66.34
CA VAL A 187 -16.22 -20.18 66.18
C VAL A 187 -15.96 -19.97 64.68
N VAL A 188 -16.05 -18.73 64.19
CA VAL A 188 -15.75 -18.41 62.78
C VAL A 188 -14.24 -18.42 62.57
N VAL A 189 -13.75 -19.33 61.73
CA VAL A 189 -12.33 -19.40 61.34
C VAL A 189 -12.21 -19.10 59.84
N VAL A 190 -11.44 -18.08 59.50
CA VAL A 190 -11.15 -17.68 58.12
C VAL A 190 -9.79 -18.24 57.71
N VAL A 191 -9.76 -19.11 56.70
CA VAL A 191 -8.52 -19.68 56.15
C VAL A 191 -8.28 -19.08 54.76
N VAL A 192 -7.12 -18.45 54.57
CA VAL A 192 -6.71 -17.87 53.29
C VAL A 192 -5.72 -18.81 52.60
N VAL A 193 -6.09 -19.32 51.43
CA VAL A 193 -5.23 -20.19 50.61
C VAL A 193 -4.77 -19.42 49.37
N VAL A 194 -3.46 -19.35 49.16
CA VAL A 194 -2.85 -18.69 47.99
C VAL A 194 -2.42 -19.75 46.98
N ILE A 195 -2.97 -19.70 45.76
CA ILE A 195 -2.64 -20.61 44.65
C ILE A 195 -1.91 -19.82 43.57
N LEU A 196 -0.73 -20.30 43.15
CA LEU A 196 0.04 -19.73 42.04
C LEU A 196 -0.27 -20.48 40.74
N VAL A 197 -0.84 -19.79 39.75
CA VAL A 197 -1.13 -20.33 38.41
C VAL A 197 -0.14 -19.75 37.41
N ILE A 198 0.69 -20.59 36.80
CA ILE A 198 1.66 -20.16 35.78
C ILE A 198 1.00 -20.26 34.40
N VAL A 199 0.84 -19.13 33.72
CA VAL A 199 0.36 -19.04 32.33
C VAL A 199 1.53 -18.68 31.43
N VAL A 200 1.92 -19.60 30.54
CA VAL A 200 2.99 -19.36 29.56
C VAL A 200 2.36 -18.78 28.29
N ALA A 201 2.68 -17.53 27.96
CA ALA A 201 2.27 -16.86 26.73
C ALA A 201 3.47 -16.74 25.77
N ILE A 202 3.36 -17.30 24.57
CA ILE A 202 4.40 -17.16 23.54
C ILE A 202 4.10 -15.91 22.71
N VAL A 203 4.97 -14.90 22.80
CA VAL A 203 4.88 -13.66 22.02
C VAL A 203 5.99 -13.67 20.97
N VAL A 204 5.63 -13.83 19.69
CA VAL A 204 6.61 -13.76 18.60
C VAL A 204 6.83 -12.29 18.23
N VAL A 205 8.05 -11.77 18.46
CA VAL A 205 8.44 -10.38 18.14
C VAL A 205 9.43 -10.39 16.97
N VAL A 206 9.10 -9.68 15.90
CA VAL A 206 10.03 -9.49 14.77
C VAL A 206 10.93 -8.31 15.09
N VAL A 207 12.25 -8.53 15.05
CA VAL A 207 13.26 -7.51 15.31
C VAL A 207 14.01 -7.23 14.01
N VAL A 208 13.79 -6.05 13.44
CA VAL A 208 14.53 -5.60 12.25
C VAL A 208 15.65 -4.67 12.70
N VAL A 209 16.90 -5.11 12.52
CA VAL A 209 18.13 -4.38 12.82
C VAL A 209 18.64 -3.77 11.51
N VAL A 210 18.67 -2.43 11.41
CA VAL A 210 19.24 -1.74 10.23
C VAL A 210 20.58 -1.14 10.59
N VAL A 211 21.63 -1.53 9.86
CA VAL A 211 22.99 -1.04 10.09
C VAL A 211 23.36 -0.06 8.98
N GLY A 212 23.52 1.22 9.36
CA GLY A 212 23.99 2.27 8.46
C GLY A 212 25.51 2.20 8.26
N GLY A 213 25.96 2.12 7.01
CA GLY A 213 27.38 2.14 6.64
C GLY A 213 28.05 3.47 6.96
N GLY A 214 29.02 3.43 7.88
CA GLY A 214 29.83 4.57 8.30
C GLY A 214 30.90 4.16 9.33
N GLY A 215 31.60 3.06 9.08
CA GLY A 215 32.63 2.53 9.98
C GLY A 215 32.86 1.06 9.67
N GLY A 216 34.11 0.63 9.57
CA GLY A 216 34.46 -0.75 9.22
C GLY A 216 33.71 -1.78 10.05
N VAL A 217 33.46 -2.95 9.43
CA VAL A 217 32.65 -4.08 9.90
C VAL A 217 32.86 -4.45 11.38
N ASN A 218 34.04 -4.20 11.93
CA ASN A 218 34.38 -4.48 13.34
C ASN A 218 33.78 -3.50 14.38
N ASN A 219 33.48 -2.24 14.01
CA ASN A 219 32.86 -1.28 14.94
C ASN A 219 31.35 -1.51 15.11
N ILE A 220 30.74 -2.29 14.21
CA ILE A 220 29.30 -2.59 14.18
C ILE A 220 28.94 -3.65 15.25
N LEU A 221 29.83 -4.61 15.53
CA LEU A 221 29.62 -5.65 16.55
C LEU A 221 29.55 -5.12 17.99
N LEU A 222 30.20 -3.99 18.28
CA LEU A 222 30.25 -3.39 19.62
C LEU A 222 28.96 -2.65 20.01
N MET A 223 28.19 -2.16 19.03
CA MET A 223 26.89 -1.53 19.29
C MET A 223 25.75 -2.53 19.54
N ILE A 224 25.86 -3.75 19.00
CA ILE A 224 24.85 -4.81 19.11
C ILE A 224 24.71 -5.33 20.56
N LYS A 225 25.76 -5.23 21.38
CA LYS A 225 25.74 -5.76 22.76
C LYS A 225 25.10 -4.86 23.82
N LYS A 226 24.67 -3.61 23.50
CA LYS A 226 24.43 -2.62 24.56
C LYS A 226 23.08 -1.91 24.64
N ASN A 227 22.11 -2.07 23.72
CA ASN A 227 20.85 -1.33 23.86
C ASN A 227 19.59 -2.08 23.41
N ASN A 228 18.62 -2.13 24.33
CA ASN A 228 17.32 -2.78 24.22
C ASN A 228 16.26 -1.85 23.59
N SER A 229 16.57 -1.18 22.47
CA SER A 229 15.70 -0.15 21.88
C SER A 229 15.71 -0.17 20.34
N ARG A 230 14.52 -0.25 19.76
CA ARG A 230 14.18 -0.44 18.34
C ARG A 230 14.36 0.86 17.53
N ILE A 231 15.27 0.91 16.56
CA ILE A 231 15.50 2.09 15.68
C ILE A 231 15.95 1.60 14.28
N ILE A 232 15.26 2.06 13.21
CA ILE A 232 15.65 1.82 11.81
C ILE A 232 16.09 3.15 11.20
N TYR A 233 17.37 3.31 10.83
CA TYR A 233 17.87 4.53 10.17
C TYR A 233 17.69 4.46 8.64
N ILE A 234 17.01 5.45 8.04
CA ILE A 234 16.92 5.59 6.57
C ILE A 234 17.39 6.99 6.16
N GLY A 235 18.53 7.05 5.46
CA GLY A 235 18.95 8.20 4.63
C GLY A 235 19.26 9.53 5.34
N ASP A 236 19.64 10.52 4.52
CA ASP A 236 19.78 11.93 4.92
C ASP A 236 18.41 12.61 4.77
N VAL A 237 17.55 12.52 5.78
CA VAL A 237 16.27 13.23 5.79
C VAL A 237 16.54 14.73 6.02
N PRO A 238 15.93 15.66 5.26
CA PRO A 238 16.05 17.08 5.55
C PRO A 238 15.70 17.38 7.01
N LYS A 239 16.58 18.09 7.73
CA LYS A 239 16.44 18.32 9.18
C LYS A 239 15.17 19.07 9.58
N TRP A 240 14.50 19.73 8.62
CA TRP A 240 13.24 20.42 8.86
C TRP A 240 12.03 19.46 8.85
N ILE A 241 12.19 18.21 8.39
CA ILE A 241 11.14 17.18 8.48
C ILE A 241 11.18 16.58 9.88
N GLU A 242 10.18 16.95 10.67
CA GLU A 242 9.96 16.52 12.04
C GLU A 242 8.53 16.00 12.18
N GLY A 243 8.31 14.92 12.93
CA GLY A 243 6.98 14.39 13.20
C GLY A 243 6.82 12.92 12.81
N SER A 244 5.59 12.46 12.54
CA SER A 244 5.33 11.08 12.15
C SER A 244 4.40 10.99 10.95
N LEU A 245 4.77 10.18 9.96
CA LEU A 245 3.88 9.74 8.89
C LEU A 245 3.20 8.44 9.33
N TYR A 246 1.87 8.44 9.29
CA TYR A 246 1.07 7.25 9.52
C TYR A 246 0.49 6.74 8.21
N ARG A 247 0.50 5.43 8.02
CA ARG A 247 -0.23 4.76 6.93
C ARG A 247 -1.02 3.58 7.48
N ASN A 248 -2.08 3.25 6.78
CA ASN A 248 -2.91 2.08 7.02
C ASN A 248 -3.13 1.36 5.69
N GLY A 249 -3.46 0.08 5.79
CA GLY A 249 -3.69 -0.75 4.61
C GLY A 249 -4.02 -2.18 4.98
N SER A 250 -4.66 -2.88 4.07
CA SER A 250 -4.82 -4.33 4.11
C SER A 250 -3.46 -5.02 4.02
N GLY A 251 -3.01 -5.65 5.11
CA GLY A 251 -1.67 -6.25 5.18
C GLY A 251 -1.65 -7.75 5.47
N LEU A 252 -2.57 -8.26 6.30
CA LEU A 252 -2.62 -9.70 6.62
C LEU A 252 -3.79 -10.38 5.90
N TYR A 253 -3.49 -11.24 4.93
CA TYR A 253 -4.50 -11.86 4.07
C TYR A 253 -4.84 -13.31 4.43
N LYS A 254 -4.09 -13.95 5.33
CA LYS A 254 -4.27 -15.36 5.67
C LYS A 254 -4.20 -15.57 7.18
N ILE A 255 -5.12 -16.37 7.71
CA ILE A 255 -5.08 -16.89 9.08
C ILE A 255 -5.42 -18.38 9.00
N GLY A 256 -4.53 -19.22 9.53
CA GLY A 256 -4.64 -20.67 9.46
C GLY A 256 -4.89 -21.18 8.02
N PRO A 257 -5.91 -22.02 7.78
CA PRO A 257 -6.20 -22.59 6.46
C PRO A 257 -6.97 -21.65 5.53
N THR A 258 -7.43 -20.50 6.02
CA THR A 258 -8.31 -19.58 5.28
C THR A 258 -7.57 -18.33 4.82
N ALA A 259 -7.88 -17.88 3.61
CA ALA A 259 -7.31 -16.66 3.03
C ALA A 259 -8.38 -15.78 2.37
N TRP A 260 -8.22 -14.48 2.55
CA TRP A 260 -8.94 -13.45 1.80
C TRP A 260 -8.57 -13.51 0.31
N ASN A 261 -9.48 -13.03 -0.56
CA ASN A 261 -9.25 -13.05 -2.02
C ASN A 261 -9.45 -11.67 -2.68
N HIS A 262 -9.63 -10.61 -1.90
CA HIS A 262 -9.76 -9.24 -2.40
C HIS A 262 -8.77 -8.33 -1.69
N ILE A 263 -8.17 -7.36 -2.38
CA ILE A 263 -7.19 -6.44 -1.75
C ILE A 263 -7.80 -5.61 -0.60
N PHE A 264 -9.12 -5.43 -0.58
CA PHE A 264 -9.83 -4.69 0.48
C PHE A 264 -10.19 -5.56 1.69
N ASP A 265 -9.92 -6.87 1.65
CA ASP A 265 -10.32 -7.79 2.73
C ASP A 265 -9.23 -7.99 3.80
N GLY A 266 -7.96 -7.74 3.47
CA GLY A 266 -6.84 -8.01 4.38
C GLY A 266 -7.00 -7.26 5.70
N PHE A 267 -6.58 -7.88 6.82
CA PHE A 267 -6.63 -7.21 8.11
C PHE A 267 -5.72 -5.98 8.12
N ALA A 268 -6.23 -4.91 8.73
CA ALA A 268 -5.56 -3.62 8.83
C ALA A 268 -4.17 -3.75 9.49
N VAL A 269 -3.16 -3.21 8.81
CA VAL A 269 -1.79 -3.08 9.32
C VAL A 269 -1.44 -1.60 9.34
N LEU A 270 -1.27 -1.08 10.56
CA LEU A 270 -0.84 0.28 10.81
C LEU A 270 0.67 0.37 10.66
N GLN A 271 1.13 1.44 10.02
CA GLN A 271 2.53 1.72 9.75
C GLN A 271 2.85 3.16 10.20
N ARG A 272 4.00 3.35 10.86
CA ARG A 272 4.48 4.64 11.34
C ARG A 272 5.93 4.85 10.94
N TRP A 273 6.21 6.00 10.34
CA TRP A 273 7.57 6.54 10.17
C TRP A 273 7.72 7.79 11.01
N THR A 274 8.62 7.81 11.99
CA THR A 274 8.87 9.00 12.83
C THR A 274 10.17 9.65 12.42
N PHE A 275 10.10 10.92 12.01
CA PHE A 275 11.22 11.75 11.58
C PHE A 275 11.66 12.67 12.72
N HIS A 276 12.96 12.66 13.01
CA HIS A 276 13.57 13.53 14.01
C HIS A 276 15.05 13.78 13.70
N ASN A 277 15.43 15.04 13.60
CA ASN A 277 16.78 15.55 13.39
C ASN A 277 17.52 14.85 12.24
N GLY A 278 16.85 14.78 11.09
CA GLY A 278 17.36 14.14 9.88
C GLY A 278 17.46 12.61 9.97
N LYS A 279 16.86 12.00 11.00
CA LYS A 279 16.72 10.55 11.15
C LYS A 279 15.26 10.18 10.99
N VAL A 280 15.00 8.96 10.54
CA VAL A 280 13.67 8.36 10.57
C VAL A 280 13.71 7.09 11.40
N THR A 281 12.57 6.65 11.93
CA THR A 281 12.36 5.32 12.53
C THR A 281 11.09 4.73 11.97
N TYR A 282 11.00 3.40 11.81
CA TYR A 282 9.82 2.73 11.27
C TYR A 282 9.24 1.74 12.28
N GLN A 283 7.92 1.67 12.36
CA GLN A 283 7.16 0.74 13.18
C GLN A 283 5.89 0.28 12.45
N SER A 284 5.45 -0.94 12.71
CA SER A 284 4.17 -1.44 12.21
C SER A 284 3.51 -2.38 13.20
N SER A 285 2.18 -2.40 13.21
CA SER A 285 1.38 -3.33 14.00
C SER A 285 0.12 -3.73 13.24
N ILE A 286 -0.33 -4.97 13.41
CA ILE A 286 -1.69 -5.33 13.04
C ILE A 286 -2.63 -4.58 13.99
N LEU A 287 -3.72 -4.02 13.44
CA LEU A 287 -4.74 -3.36 14.24
C LEU A 287 -5.47 -4.40 15.11
N ASP A 288 -5.61 -4.10 16.40
CA ASP A 288 -6.30 -4.97 17.36
C ASP A 288 -7.84 -4.85 17.26
N SER A 289 -8.39 -5.13 16.07
CA SER A 289 -9.83 -5.11 15.81
C SER A 289 -10.52 -6.40 16.30
N ASP A 290 -11.83 -6.34 16.54
CA ASP A 290 -12.62 -7.53 16.92
C ASP A 290 -12.58 -8.60 15.82
N ASP A 291 -12.59 -8.20 14.55
CA ASP A 291 -12.47 -9.12 13.41
C ASP A 291 -11.13 -9.87 13.41
N TYR A 292 -10.04 -9.16 13.71
CA TYR A 292 -8.71 -9.77 13.82
C TYR A 292 -8.61 -10.68 15.04
N LYS A 293 -9.01 -10.20 16.23
CA LYS A 293 -9.03 -10.99 17.48
C LYS A 293 -9.84 -12.27 17.33
N LYS A 294 -11.06 -12.16 16.81
CA LYS A 294 -11.96 -13.30 16.59
C LYS A 294 -11.35 -14.32 15.63
N SER A 295 -10.74 -13.85 14.54
CA SER A 295 -10.13 -14.72 13.53
C SER A 295 -8.84 -15.39 14.04
N SER A 296 -7.99 -14.62 14.73
CA SER A 296 -6.74 -15.09 15.34
C SER A 296 -7.00 -16.17 16.39
N ASN A 297 -7.93 -15.91 17.32
CA ASN A 297 -8.29 -16.85 18.39
C ASN A 297 -8.86 -18.18 17.87
N ARG A 298 -9.43 -18.19 16.66
CA ARG A 298 -10.01 -19.38 16.04
C ARG A 298 -9.08 -20.05 15.02
N ASN A 299 -7.88 -19.50 14.83
CA ASN A 299 -6.92 -19.92 13.81
C ASN A 299 -7.55 -20.07 12.41
N ARG A 300 -8.51 -19.19 12.10
CA ARG A 300 -9.16 -19.06 10.78
C ARG A 300 -9.90 -17.74 10.69
N ILE A 301 -10.06 -17.22 9.49
CA ILE A 301 -10.83 -16.02 9.19
C ILE A 301 -12.31 -16.26 9.52
N VAL A 302 -12.90 -15.37 10.31
CA VAL A 302 -14.34 -15.37 10.62
C VAL A 302 -14.90 -13.97 10.42
N GLY A 303 -15.94 -13.84 9.60
CA GLY A 303 -16.58 -12.56 9.31
C GLY A 303 -16.88 -12.35 7.83
N THR A 304 -17.40 -11.17 7.52
CA THR A 304 -17.73 -10.75 6.16
C THR A 304 -16.75 -9.67 5.74
N GLY A 305 -15.91 -9.98 4.75
CA GLY A 305 -15.09 -8.99 4.05
C GLY A 305 -15.85 -8.35 2.88
N PHE A 306 -15.18 -7.46 2.17
CA PHE A 306 -15.68 -6.86 0.95
C PHE A 306 -15.92 -7.91 -0.15
N GLY A 307 -14.90 -8.72 -0.47
CA GLY A 307 -14.94 -9.66 -1.60
C GLY A 307 -15.25 -11.12 -1.23
N ARG A 308 -15.25 -11.46 0.07
CA ARG A 308 -15.53 -12.82 0.55
C ARG A 308 -16.20 -12.85 1.92
N LYS A 309 -17.00 -13.89 2.18
CA LYS A 309 -17.59 -14.17 3.49
C LYS A 309 -17.09 -15.50 4.06
N PHE A 310 -16.70 -15.51 5.32
CA PHE A 310 -16.38 -16.70 6.08
C PHE A 310 -17.39 -16.87 7.22
N PRO A 311 -18.37 -17.78 7.08
CA PRO A 311 -19.44 -17.94 8.05
C PRO A 311 -18.89 -18.33 9.43
N ASP A 312 -19.52 -17.84 10.49
CA ASP A 312 -19.27 -18.31 11.85
C ASP A 312 -20.01 -19.65 12.07
N PRO A 313 -19.31 -20.77 12.35
CA PRO A 313 -19.92 -22.06 12.62
C PRO A 313 -20.62 -22.12 13.98
N CYS A 314 -20.33 -21.18 14.89
CA CYS A 314 -20.93 -21.10 16.22
C CYS A 314 -22.27 -20.34 16.22
N GLN A 315 -22.69 -19.74 15.11
CA GLN A 315 -24.01 -19.14 14.97
C GLN A 315 -25.02 -20.18 14.46
N THR A 316 -26.11 -20.38 15.19
CA THR A 316 -27.25 -21.21 14.76
C THR A 316 -28.01 -20.57 13.59
N LEU A 317 -28.75 -21.36 12.80
CA LEU A 317 -29.57 -20.85 11.68
C LEU A 317 -30.56 -19.75 12.15
N PHE A 318 -31.11 -19.90 13.36
CA PHE A 318 -31.98 -18.92 14.02
C PHE A 318 -31.23 -17.67 14.53
N SER A 319 -29.99 -17.82 15.01
CA SER A 319 -29.14 -16.68 15.42
C SER A 319 -28.71 -15.83 14.22
N ARG A 320 -28.43 -16.46 13.07
CA ARG A 320 -28.22 -15.79 11.78
C ARG A 320 -29.45 -14.98 11.36
N LEU A 321 -30.65 -15.56 11.50
CA LEU A 321 -31.93 -14.93 11.17
C LEU A 321 -32.17 -13.65 12.00
N PHE A 322 -32.04 -13.73 13.33
CA PHE A 322 -32.32 -12.61 14.23
C PHE A 322 -31.27 -11.48 14.18
N SER A 323 -30.02 -11.77 13.82
CA SER A 323 -28.97 -10.74 13.62
C SER A 323 -29.28 -9.75 12.48
N THR A 324 -30.23 -10.11 11.61
CA THR A 324 -30.64 -9.35 10.42
C THR A 324 -31.85 -8.44 10.68
N PHE A 325 -32.70 -8.78 11.66
CA PHE A 325 -33.98 -8.10 11.91
C PHE A 325 -34.04 -7.33 13.25
N VAL A 326 -33.01 -7.45 14.09
CA VAL A 326 -32.85 -6.60 15.27
C VAL A 326 -31.86 -5.47 14.91
N PRO A 327 -32.23 -4.18 15.02
CA PRO A 327 -31.34 -3.04 14.72
C PRO A 327 -30.09 -2.94 15.60
N ALA A 328 -29.88 -3.89 16.51
CA ALA A 328 -28.75 -3.96 17.42
C ALA A 328 -27.96 -5.25 17.17
N LYS A 329 -26.84 -5.09 16.44
CA LYS A 329 -25.75 -6.05 16.16
C LYS A 329 -25.93 -6.98 14.94
N PRO A 330 -25.99 -6.44 13.71
CA PRO A 330 -25.35 -7.15 12.60
C PRO A 330 -23.84 -7.24 12.92
N ASP A 331 -23.21 -8.37 12.60
CA ASP A 331 -21.77 -8.60 12.79
C ASP A 331 -20.97 -7.36 12.35
N ARG A 332 -20.42 -6.63 13.33
CA ARG A 332 -19.78 -5.34 13.12
C ARG A 332 -18.46 -5.58 12.41
N VAL A 333 -18.39 -5.22 11.12
CA VAL A 333 -17.10 -5.18 10.42
C VAL A 333 -16.26 -4.08 11.08
N THR A 334 -15.26 -4.52 11.84
CA THR A 334 -14.30 -3.69 12.59
C THR A 334 -12.93 -3.67 11.92
N ASN A 335 -12.74 -4.38 10.80
CA ASN A 335 -11.54 -4.28 9.99
C ASN A 335 -11.46 -2.93 9.25
N THR A 336 -10.80 -1.95 9.87
CA THR A 336 -10.60 -0.60 9.33
C THR A 336 -9.26 -0.48 8.60
N ALA A 337 -9.16 -1.08 7.41
CA ALA A 337 -7.90 -1.26 6.67
C ALA A 337 -7.64 -0.24 5.56
N VAL A 338 -8.34 0.91 5.55
CA VAL A 338 -8.31 1.85 4.42
C VAL A 338 -7.46 3.08 4.72
N ASN A 339 -7.79 3.83 5.78
CA ASN A 339 -7.11 5.11 6.06
C ASN A 339 -6.89 5.33 7.56
N ILE A 340 -6.07 6.34 7.91
CA ILE A 340 -5.97 6.91 9.25
C ILE A 340 -6.31 8.40 9.16
N VAL A 341 -7.09 8.89 10.12
CA VAL A 341 -7.45 10.30 10.24
C VAL A 341 -7.19 10.80 11.65
N GLU A 342 -6.83 12.06 11.77
CA GLU A 342 -6.66 12.74 13.06
C GLU A 342 -7.91 13.58 13.36
N PHE A 343 -8.43 13.46 14.59
CA PHE A 343 -9.47 14.35 15.12
C PHE A 343 -9.01 14.88 16.48
N GLY A 344 -8.65 16.15 16.52
CA GLY A 344 -8.05 16.76 17.71
C GLY A 344 -6.68 16.13 18.01
N ASP A 345 -6.51 15.61 19.21
CA ASP A 345 -5.30 14.94 19.71
C ASP A 345 -5.32 13.42 19.50
N ARG A 346 -6.35 12.89 18.81
CA ARG A 346 -6.62 11.45 18.67
C ARG A 346 -6.54 11.02 17.22
N MET A 347 -6.13 9.77 17.01
CA MET A 347 -5.98 9.17 15.69
C MET A 347 -6.90 7.98 15.51
N PHE A 348 -7.43 7.80 14.30
CA PHE A 348 -8.44 6.80 14.01
C PHE A 348 -8.17 6.07 12.70
N ALA A 349 -8.18 4.74 12.74
CA ALA A 349 -8.22 3.90 11.56
C ALA A 349 -9.67 3.76 11.07
N MET A 350 -9.87 3.86 9.76
CA MET A 350 -11.19 3.78 9.14
C MET A 350 -11.25 2.83 7.93
N THR A 351 -12.47 2.36 7.69
CA THR A 351 -12.94 1.77 6.43
C THR A 351 -14.22 2.51 6.04
N GLU A 352 -15.01 1.98 5.12
CA GLU A 352 -16.23 2.60 4.63
C GLU A 352 -17.47 2.31 5.50
N THR A 353 -17.30 1.63 6.63
CA THR A 353 -18.38 1.40 7.58
C THR A 353 -18.46 2.55 8.60
N PRO A 354 -19.60 2.74 9.29
CA PRO A 354 -19.72 3.77 10.32
C PRO A 354 -18.80 3.59 11.54
N LEU A 355 -18.09 2.47 11.64
CA LEU A 355 -17.20 2.15 12.75
C LEU A 355 -15.77 2.50 12.39
N ILE A 356 -15.12 3.24 13.29
CA ILE A 356 -13.69 3.55 13.22
C ILE A 356 -13.02 3.04 14.49
N ASN A 357 -11.75 2.65 14.38
CA ASN A 357 -10.95 2.21 15.53
C ASN A 357 -9.99 3.32 15.94
N GLU A 358 -9.96 3.68 17.22
CA GLU A 358 -8.91 4.57 17.71
C GLU A 358 -7.56 3.85 17.69
N VAL A 359 -6.52 4.58 17.30
CA VAL A 359 -5.16 4.05 17.15
C VAL A 359 -4.43 3.89 18.49
N THR A 360 -5.02 4.29 19.61
CA THR A 360 -4.61 3.90 20.97
C THR A 360 -5.82 3.87 21.93
N ALA A 361 -6.22 2.66 22.35
CA ALA A 361 -7.28 2.26 23.30
C ALA A 361 -8.77 2.40 22.87
N ASP A 362 -9.38 1.24 22.56
CA ASP A 362 -10.81 0.88 22.48
C ASP A 362 -11.82 1.66 21.60
N THR A 363 -12.70 0.89 20.94
CA THR A 363 -13.67 1.33 19.90
C THR A 363 -14.53 2.53 20.30
N LEU A 364 -14.59 3.55 19.45
CA LEU A 364 -15.52 4.68 19.60
C LEU A 364 -16.75 4.58 18.71
N LYS A 365 -17.86 5.06 19.26
CA LYS A 365 -19.02 5.51 18.48
C LYS A 365 -18.82 6.98 18.18
N VAL A 366 -18.50 7.32 16.93
CA VAL A 366 -18.42 8.72 16.49
C VAL A 366 -19.82 9.32 16.54
N LYS A 367 -20.00 10.42 17.28
CA LYS A 367 -21.20 11.26 17.21
C LYS A 367 -21.02 12.26 16.06
N GLY A 368 -21.40 11.86 14.85
CA GLY A 368 -21.43 12.76 13.70
C GLY A 368 -22.66 13.68 13.74
N LYS A 369 -22.51 14.94 13.34
CA LYS A 369 -23.64 15.82 13.00
C LYS A 369 -23.88 15.71 11.49
N ILE A 370 -25.13 15.46 11.09
CA ILE A 370 -25.51 15.49 9.67
C ILE A 370 -25.42 16.96 9.20
N LEU A 371 -24.51 17.24 8.27
CA LEU A 371 -24.32 18.57 7.69
C LEU A 371 -25.21 18.81 6.46
N ALA A 372 -25.49 17.77 5.69
CA ALA A 372 -26.39 17.81 4.54
C ALA A 372 -27.02 16.43 4.32
N SER A 373 -28.17 16.40 3.65
CA SER A 373 -28.83 15.16 3.22
C SER A 373 -29.42 15.39 1.84
N VAL A 374 -29.11 14.49 0.91
CA VAL A 374 -29.59 14.55 -0.47
C VAL A 374 -30.31 13.25 -0.80
N PRO A 375 -31.52 13.29 -1.38
CA PRO A 375 -32.22 12.07 -1.77
C PRO A 375 -31.45 11.35 -2.88
N SER A 376 -31.30 10.04 -2.73
CA SER A 376 -30.76 9.17 -3.79
C SER A 376 -31.69 9.19 -5.00
N ARG A 377 -31.11 9.29 -6.21
CA ARG A 377 -31.76 9.09 -7.50
C ARG A 377 -32.44 7.73 -7.58
N TRP A 378 -31.84 6.69 -7.01
CA TRP A 378 -32.41 5.34 -7.00
C TRP A 378 -32.81 4.90 -5.58
N LYS A 379 -34.12 4.66 -5.38
CA LYS A 379 -34.71 4.37 -4.06
C LYS A 379 -34.18 3.11 -3.38
N LEU A 380 -33.76 2.09 -4.13
CA LEU A 380 -33.28 0.80 -3.61
C LEU A 380 -31.83 0.48 -3.99
N ASN A 381 -31.15 1.43 -4.63
CA ASN A 381 -29.79 1.26 -5.13
C ASN A 381 -28.99 2.51 -4.80
N ILE A 382 -28.32 2.55 -3.65
CA ILE A 382 -27.61 3.76 -3.22
C ILE A 382 -26.28 3.83 -3.96
N SER A 383 -25.94 4.96 -4.57
CA SER A 383 -24.67 5.09 -5.29
C SER A 383 -23.47 4.82 -4.39
N TYR A 384 -22.52 4.03 -4.90
CA TYR A 384 -21.27 3.76 -4.21
C TYR A 384 -20.36 4.99 -4.30
N THR A 385 -20.05 5.57 -3.13
CA THR A 385 -19.28 6.80 -3.00
C THR A 385 -18.08 6.54 -2.11
N HIS A 386 -16.88 6.58 -2.70
CA HIS A 386 -15.62 6.39 -1.97
C HIS A 386 -15.07 7.70 -1.41
N SER A 387 -15.25 8.82 -2.13
CA SER A 387 -14.87 10.15 -1.70
C SER A 387 -15.85 11.21 -2.23
N PHE A 388 -15.73 12.45 -1.73
CA PHE A 388 -16.52 13.59 -2.18
C PHE A 388 -15.65 14.85 -2.19
N GLY A 389 -16.05 15.84 -2.98
CA GLY A 389 -15.36 17.12 -3.10
C GLY A 389 -15.78 18.11 -2.02
N ILE A 390 -14.84 18.94 -1.56
CA ILE A 390 -15.08 20.01 -0.59
C ILE A 390 -14.40 21.28 -1.11
N THR A 391 -15.12 22.40 -1.12
CA THR A 391 -14.58 23.75 -1.30
C THR A 391 -14.76 24.59 -0.03
N GLU A 392 -14.40 25.87 -0.10
CA GLU A 392 -14.67 26.81 0.98
C GLU A 392 -16.18 26.87 1.32
N LYS A 393 -17.06 26.85 0.31
CA LYS A 393 -18.51 27.03 0.48
C LYS A 393 -19.37 25.83 0.10
N TYR A 394 -18.86 24.87 -0.66
CA TYR A 394 -19.66 23.80 -1.23
C TYR A 394 -19.13 22.39 -0.90
N PHE A 395 -20.05 21.44 -0.76
CA PHE A 395 -19.76 20.03 -0.97
C PHE A 395 -20.11 19.66 -2.41
N VAL A 396 -19.33 18.77 -3.01
CA VAL A 396 -19.59 18.20 -4.33
C VAL A 396 -19.68 16.69 -4.21
N HIS A 397 -20.82 16.12 -4.60
CA HIS A 397 -21.06 14.69 -4.54
C HIS A 397 -21.29 14.14 -5.95
N LEU A 398 -20.67 13.01 -6.25
CA LEU A 398 -20.88 12.27 -7.49
C LEU A 398 -21.83 11.12 -7.22
N GLU A 399 -23.02 11.19 -7.78
CA GLU A 399 -23.95 10.08 -7.79
C GLU A 399 -23.70 9.25 -9.06
N GLN A 400 -22.95 8.17 -8.87
CA GLN A 400 -22.33 7.35 -9.91
C GLN A 400 -23.20 6.13 -10.27
N PRO A 401 -23.10 5.61 -11.51
CA PRO A 401 -23.86 4.46 -11.99
C PRO A 401 -23.41 3.10 -11.41
N LEU A 402 -22.51 3.07 -10.43
CA LEU A 402 -22.23 1.90 -9.58
C LEU A 402 -22.95 2.08 -8.25
N THR A 403 -23.81 1.13 -7.88
CA THR A 403 -24.72 1.26 -6.74
C THR A 403 -24.73 0.04 -5.84
N MET A 404 -24.95 0.25 -4.56
CA MET A 404 -25.24 -0.77 -3.56
C MET A 404 -26.72 -1.13 -3.58
N ASN A 405 -27.04 -2.37 -3.94
CA ASN A 405 -28.41 -2.87 -3.95
C ASN A 405 -28.86 -3.24 -2.53
N ILE A 406 -29.78 -2.43 -1.98
CA ILE A 406 -30.24 -2.56 -0.59
C ILE A 406 -30.98 -3.89 -0.32
N PRO A 407 -31.85 -4.40 -1.21
CA PRO A 407 -32.45 -5.72 -1.03
C PRO A 407 -31.42 -6.86 -0.97
N ARG A 408 -30.40 -6.86 -1.85
CA ARG A 408 -29.32 -7.87 -1.82
C ARG A 408 -28.50 -7.77 -0.55
N LEU A 409 -28.20 -6.54 -0.11
CA LEU A 409 -27.48 -6.29 1.13
C LEU A 409 -28.26 -6.83 2.35
N ALA A 410 -29.57 -6.59 2.42
CA ALA A 410 -30.43 -7.11 3.48
C ALA A 410 -30.49 -8.65 3.48
N LEU A 411 -30.46 -9.28 2.30
CA LEU A 411 -30.46 -10.73 2.15
C LEU A 411 -29.08 -11.37 2.34
N MET A 412 -28.00 -10.60 2.51
CA MET A 412 -26.64 -11.10 2.68
C MET A 412 -26.50 -12.00 3.93
N ALA A 413 -27.35 -11.81 4.95
CA ALA A 413 -27.38 -12.66 6.13
C ALA A 413 -27.87 -14.10 5.85
N PHE A 414 -28.68 -14.28 4.80
CA PHE A 414 -29.29 -15.56 4.40
C PHE A 414 -28.47 -16.33 3.36
N GLY A 415 -27.40 -15.73 2.82
CA GLY A 415 -26.57 -16.31 1.78
C GLY A 415 -25.07 -16.29 2.10
N GLY A 416 -24.30 -17.00 1.28
CA GLY A 416 -22.83 -16.94 1.25
C GLY A 416 -22.27 -15.74 0.49
N ARG A 417 -23.10 -14.73 0.19
CA ARG A 417 -22.73 -13.54 -0.59
C ARG A 417 -21.83 -12.60 0.21
N ALA A 418 -20.90 -11.95 -0.46
CA ALA A 418 -20.05 -10.89 0.05
C ALA A 418 -20.62 -9.50 -0.27
N VAL A 419 -20.01 -8.44 0.25
CA VAL A 419 -20.44 -7.05 -0.01
C VAL A 419 -20.35 -6.72 -1.50
N ALA A 420 -19.29 -7.18 -2.17
CA ALA A 420 -19.09 -6.99 -3.61
C ALA A 420 -20.25 -7.53 -4.47
N ASP A 421 -20.92 -8.61 -4.05
CA ASP A 421 -22.07 -9.19 -4.77
C ASP A 421 -23.33 -8.30 -4.73
N CYS A 422 -23.33 -7.33 -3.82
CA CYS A 422 -24.41 -6.36 -3.65
C CYS A 422 -24.22 -5.12 -4.51
N LEU A 423 -23.03 -4.91 -5.07
CA LEU A 423 -22.76 -3.84 -6.03
C LEU A 423 -23.34 -4.20 -7.41
N ILE A 424 -24.10 -3.26 -7.97
CA ILE A 424 -24.69 -3.37 -9.32
C ILE A 424 -24.36 -2.12 -10.13
N THR A 425 -24.00 -2.33 -11.39
CA THR A 425 -23.78 -1.28 -12.38
C THR A 425 -25.08 -0.99 -13.11
N HIS A 426 -25.30 0.26 -13.49
CA HIS A 426 -26.35 0.71 -14.41
C HIS A 426 -25.70 1.20 -15.71
N PRO A 427 -25.44 0.31 -16.68
CA PRO A 427 -24.77 0.68 -17.92
C PRO A 427 -25.57 1.73 -18.73
N GLY A 428 -24.87 2.67 -19.34
CA GLY A 428 -25.47 3.74 -20.14
C GLY A 428 -26.02 4.91 -19.32
N GLU A 429 -26.06 4.80 -17.98
CA GLU A 429 -26.46 5.90 -17.12
C GLU A 429 -25.32 6.89 -16.89
N SER A 430 -25.64 8.18 -17.01
CA SER A 430 -24.71 9.28 -16.68
C SER A 430 -24.45 9.37 -15.18
N MET A 431 -23.31 9.95 -14.82
CA MET A 431 -23.01 10.36 -13.45
C MET A 431 -23.64 11.72 -13.17
N ASP A 432 -24.35 11.82 -12.06
CA ASP A 432 -24.95 13.08 -11.62
C ASP A 432 -24.01 13.79 -10.64
N ILE A 433 -23.68 15.04 -10.90
CA ILE A 433 -22.86 15.86 -10.01
C ILE A 433 -23.77 16.80 -9.24
N LEU A 434 -23.71 16.68 -7.92
CA LEU A 434 -24.56 17.41 -6.98
C LEU A 434 -23.70 18.42 -6.21
N VAL A 435 -24.03 19.70 -6.31
CA VAL A 435 -23.40 20.77 -5.53
C VAL A 435 -24.31 21.13 -4.36
N ILE A 436 -23.76 21.19 -3.16
CA ILE A 436 -24.49 21.40 -1.91
C ILE A 436 -23.82 22.55 -1.16
N ASP A 437 -24.59 23.56 -0.78
CA ASP A 437 -24.09 24.67 0.04
C ASP A 437 -23.77 24.17 1.45
N LYS A 438 -22.53 24.36 1.89
CA LYS A 438 -22.00 23.83 3.16
C LYS A 438 -22.60 24.53 4.38
N ALA A 439 -22.95 25.80 4.28
CA ALA A 439 -23.49 26.58 5.39
C ALA A 439 -24.95 26.21 5.67
N THR A 440 -25.73 26.00 4.61
CA THR A 440 -27.17 25.75 4.69
C THR A 440 -27.54 24.27 4.58
N GLY A 441 -26.62 23.44 4.09
CA GLY A 441 -26.87 22.02 3.77
C GLY A 441 -27.81 21.83 2.57
N LYS A 442 -28.19 22.91 1.87
CA LYS A 442 -29.14 22.86 0.76
C LYS A 442 -28.43 22.54 -0.55
N ARG A 443 -28.98 21.58 -1.28
CA ARG A 443 -28.53 21.24 -2.64
C ARG A 443 -28.88 22.37 -3.61
N SER A 444 -27.95 22.69 -4.51
CA SER A 444 -28.21 23.51 -5.69
C SER A 444 -29.34 22.90 -6.54
N PRO A 445 -30.24 23.71 -7.12
CA PRO A 445 -31.24 23.19 -8.06
C PRO A 445 -30.62 22.61 -9.34
N ILE A 446 -29.37 22.98 -9.65
CA ILE A 446 -28.66 22.51 -10.83
C ILE A 446 -28.13 21.10 -10.58
N THR A 447 -28.38 20.20 -11.52
CA THR A 447 -27.81 18.86 -11.55
C THR A 447 -26.96 18.75 -12.81
N TYR A 448 -25.65 18.62 -12.65
CA TYR A 448 -24.77 18.48 -13.81
C TYR A 448 -24.66 17.00 -14.17
N LYS A 449 -24.51 16.71 -15.46
CA LYS A 449 -24.35 15.36 -15.99
C LYS A 449 -22.93 15.19 -16.49
N ALA A 450 -22.27 14.12 -16.06
CA ALA A 450 -20.98 13.68 -16.55
C ALA A 450 -21.12 12.35 -17.33
N PRO A 451 -20.13 12.02 -18.18
CA PRO A 451 -20.10 10.73 -18.87
C PRO A 451 -20.25 9.53 -17.92
N PRO A 452 -20.77 8.38 -18.40
CA PRO A 452 -20.80 7.16 -17.62
C PRO A 452 -19.36 6.77 -17.21
N GLY A 453 -19.19 6.38 -15.95
CA GLY A 453 -17.89 5.97 -15.43
C GLY A 453 -17.92 5.89 -13.91
N PHE A 454 -16.75 5.77 -13.30
CA PHE A 454 -16.59 5.63 -11.87
C PHE A 454 -15.41 6.48 -11.36
N VAL A 455 -15.49 6.94 -10.12
CA VAL A 455 -14.50 7.76 -9.43
C VAL A 455 -14.35 7.22 -8.03
N PHE A 456 -13.14 6.73 -7.71
CA PHE A 456 -12.75 6.49 -6.32
C PHE A 456 -12.38 7.82 -5.65
N HIS A 457 -11.49 8.59 -6.27
CA HIS A 457 -10.82 9.71 -5.63
C HIS A 457 -11.05 11.02 -6.38
N PHE A 458 -11.55 12.01 -5.64
CA PHE A 458 -11.29 13.41 -5.97
C PHE A 458 -9.81 13.72 -5.74
N ILE A 459 -9.22 14.53 -6.63
CA ILE A 459 -7.91 15.14 -6.45
C ILE A 459 -8.06 16.40 -5.62
N ASN A 460 -8.88 17.35 -6.09
CA ASN A 460 -9.18 18.59 -5.38
C ASN A 460 -10.48 19.22 -5.89
N CYS A 461 -11.08 20.09 -5.07
CA CYS A 461 -12.17 20.96 -5.48
C CYS A 461 -11.92 22.40 -5.00
N TYR A 462 -12.20 23.37 -5.85
CA TYR A 462 -12.10 24.79 -5.50
C TYR A 462 -13.17 25.62 -6.21
N GLU A 463 -13.36 26.84 -5.72
CA GLU A 463 -14.22 27.84 -6.37
C GLU A 463 -13.35 28.72 -7.28
N ASP A 464 -13.78 28.94 -8.51
CA ASP A 464 -13.22 29.94 -9.40
C ASP A 464 -14.35 30.79 -9.96
N SER A 465 -14.38 32.07 -9.56
CA SER A 465 -15.40 33.03 -9.95
C SER A 465 -16.82 32.52 -9.63
N ASP A 466 -17.67 32.30 -10.64
CA ASP A 466 -19.02 31.74 -10.51
C ASP A 466 -19.09 30.24 -10.81
N HIS A 467 -17.95 29.53 -10.72
CA HIS A 467 -17.85 28.10 -10.97
C HIS A 467 -17.27 27.34 -9.77
N VAL A 468 -17.63 26.06 -9.66
CA VAL A 468 -16.92 25.08 -8.84
C VAL A 468 -16.11 24.18 -9.77
N VAL A 469 -14.81 24.09 -9.54
CA VAL A 469 -13.89 23.26 -10.31
C VAL A 469 -13.54 22.01 -9.51
N CYS A 470 -13.67 20.85 -10.13
CA CYS A 470 -13.40 19.54 -9.52
C CYS A 470 -12.43 18.74 -10.37
N ASP A 471 -11.29 18.39 -9.79
CA ASP A 471 -10.29 17.50 -10.40
C ASP A 471 -10.47 16.09 -9.84
N ILE A 472 -10.52 15.08 -10.70
CA ILE A 472 -10.86 13.70 -10.32
C ILE A 472 -9.99 12.65 -11.05
N CYS A 473 -9.83 11.49 -10.40
CA CYS A 473 -9.33 10.27 -11.03
C CYS A 473 -10.51 9.48 -11.60
N PHE A 474 -10.73 9.55 -12.90
CA PHE A 474 -11.88 9.00 -13.61
C PHE A 474 -11.58 7.62 -14.23
N PHE A 475 -12.51 6.69 -14.03
CA PHE A 475 -12.44 5.32 -14.53
C PHE A 475 -13.60 5.13 -15.53
N PRO A 476 -13.37 5.33 -16.84
CA PRO A 476 -14.42 5.23 -17.87
C PRO A 476 -15.04 3.84 -17.94
N ASP A 477 -14.28 2.79 -17.63
CA ASP A 477 -14.73 1.39 -17.66
C ASP A 477 -15.60 1.01 -16.43
N GLY A 478 -15.84 1.95 -15.52
CA GLY A 478 -16.82 1.80 -14.45
C GLY A 478 -16.55 0.64 -13.48
N ALA A 479 -17.61 -0.03 -13.06
CA ALA A 479 -17.60 -1.02 -11.96
C ALA A 479 -16.73 -2.26 -12.17
N ASP A 480 -16.25 -2.53 -13.38
CA ASP A 480 -15.31 -3.61 -13.60
C ASP A 480 -13.98 -3.36 -12.86
N THR A 481 -13.65 -2.09 -12.59
CA THR A 481 -12.51 -1.67 -11.75
C THR A 481 -12.55 -2.25 -10.34
N VAL A 482 -13.72 -2.57 -9.78
CA VAL A 482 -13.80 -3.23 -8.46
C VAL A 482 -13.52 -4.73 -8.59
N LYS A 483 -14.01 -5.36 -9.67
CA LYS A 483 -13.85 -6.81 -9.92
C LYS A 483 -12.41 -7.19 -10.32
N THR A 484 -11.64 -6.26 -10.84
CA THR A 484 -10.21 -6.45 -11.13
C THR A 484 -9.33 -6.46 -9.88
N LYS A 485 -9.87 -6.11 -8.70
CA LYS A 485 -9.12 -6.04 -7.43
C LYS A 485 -9.12 -7.34 -6.61
N TYR A 486 -9.58 -8.45 -7.20
CA TYR A 486 -9.37 -9.78 -6.62
C TYR A 486 -7.90 -10.20 -6.74
N LEU A 487 -7.35 -10.80 -5.69
CA LEU A 487 -5.94 -11.20 -5.62
C LEU A 487 -5.58 -12.19 -6.72
N ASP A 488 -6.46 -13.15 -7.02
CA ASP A 488 -6.26 -14.10 -8.12
C ASP A 488 -6.22 -13.40 -9.49
N TYR A 489 -7.08 -12.40 -9.71
CA TYR A 489 -7.09 -11.62 -10.95
C TYR A 489 -5.80 -10.81 -11.08
N LEU A 490 -5.39 -10.11 -10.01
CA LEU A 490 -4.16 -9.35 -9.98
C LEU A 490 -2.94 -10.24 -10.19
N ALA A 491 -2.87 -11.40 -9.53
CA ALA A 491 -1.75 -12.34 -9.66
C ALA A 491 -1.64 -12.94 -11.08
N LYS A 492 -2.77 -13.25 -11.72
CA LYS A 492 -2.80 -13.78 -13.10
C LYS A 492 -2.44 -12.73 -14.15
N ASN A 493 -2.90 -11.49 -13.95
CA ASN A 493 -2.66 -10.39 -14.88
C ASN A 493 -1.43 -9.56 -14.52
N PHE A 494 -0.65 -9.99 -13.53
CA PHE A 494 0.64 -9.39 -13.20
C PHE A 494 1.64 -9.72 -14.31
N THR A 495 1.72 -8.87 -15.33
CA THR A 495 2.76 -8.97 -16.36
C THR A 495 4.06 -8.35 -15.83
N LYS A 496 5.21 -8.80 -16.34
CA LYS A 496 6.53 -8.22 -16.01
C LYS A 496 6.67 -6.73 -16.34
N ASN A 497 5.71 -6.13 -17.04
CA ASN A 497 5.75 -4.76 -17.55
C ASN A 497 4.92 -3.74 -16.76
N PHE A 498 4.34 -4.10 -15.60
CA PHE A 498 3.54 -3.18 -14.77
C PHE A 498 2.47 -2.39 -15.56
N SER A 499 1.91 -2.93 -16.63
CA SER A 499 0.80 -2.28 -17.31
C SER A 499 -0.44 -2.45 -16.45
N CYS A 500 -0.90 -1.37 -15.81
CA CYS A 500 -2.23 -1.34 -15.22
C CYS A 500 -3.23 -1.63 -16.35
N ALA A 501 -3.95 -2.74 -16.26
CA ALA A 501 -4.94 -3.12 -17.27
C ALA A 501 -6.18 -2.21 -17.25
N GLU A 502 -6.28 -1.31 -16.27
CA GLU A 502 -7.41 -0.41 -16.09
C GLU A 502 -7.11 0.94 -16.72
N HIS A 503 -8.03 1.40 -17.56
CA HIS A 503 -7.99 2.74 -18.10
C HIS A 503 -8.37 3.75 -17.01
N VAL A 504 -7.45 4.68 -16.72
CA VAL A 504 -7.67 5.78 -15.78
C VAL A 504 -7.35 7.08 -16.50
N GLU A 505 -8.28 8.02 -16.43
CA GLU A 505 -8.15 9.36 -16.96
C GLU A 505 -8.15 10.37 -15.81
N PHE A 506 -7.39 11.46 -15.95
CA PHE A 506 -7.54 12.61 -15.08
C PHE A 506 -8.50 13.59 -15.75
N ALA A 507 -9.57 13.94 -15.05
CA ALA A 507 -10.61 14.80 -15.60
C ALA A 507 -10.86 16.00 -14.69
N ARG A 508 -11.19 17.15 -15.33
CA ARG A 508 -11.61 18.38 -14.67
C ARG A 508 -13.05 18.70 -15.04
N PHE A 509 -13.93 18.78 -14.05
CA PHE A 509 -15.29 19.28 -14.21
C PHE A 509 -15.38 20.73 -13.75
N VAL A 510 -15.90 21.60 -14.61
CA VAL A 510 -16.11 23.02 -14.32
C VAL A 510 -17.61 23.28 -14.26
N LEU A 511 -18.12 23.58 -13.07
CA LEU A 511 -19.55 23.55 -12.73
C LEU A 511 -20.08 24.97 -12.51
N PRO A 512 -20.81 25.58 -13.46
CA PRO A 512 -21.32 26.94 -13.32
C PRO A 512 -22.42 27.03 -12.27
N LEU A 513 -22.22 27.83 -11.22
CA LEU A 513 -23.16 27.99 -10.09
C LEU A 513 -24.46 28.72 -10.47
N LYS A 514 -24.48 29.38 -11.63
CA LYS A 514 -25.65 30.09 -12.18
C LYS A 514 -25.97 29.56 -13.57
N LEU A 515 -27.26 29.32 -13.82
CA LEU A 515 -27.75 29.08 -15.18
C LEU A 515 -27.87 30.43 -15.88
N PHE A 516 -27.06 30.66 -16.90
CA PHE A 516 -27.33 31.74 -17.85
C PHE A 516 -28.45 31.27 -18.80
N GLU A 517 -29.40 32.14 -19.14
CA GLU A 517 -30.34 31.87 -20.23
C GLU A 517 -29.54 31.80 -21.54
N VAL A 518 -29.34 30.59 -22.06
CA VAL A 518 -28.61 30.39 -23.31
C VAL A 518 -29.59 29.96 -24.39
N SER A 519 -30.29 30.92 -24.97
CA SER A 519 -30.81 30.76 -26.32
C SER A 519 -29.61 30.68 -27.28
N LYS A 520 -29.27 29.45 -27.72
CA LYS A 520 -28.26 29.11 -28.75
C LYS A 520 -26.78 29.02 -28.33
N MET A 521 -26.43 28.12 -27.41
CA MET A 521 -25.11 27.46 -27.46
C MET A 521 -25.29 25.95 -27.34
N LYS A 522 -24.70 25.21 -28.28
CA LYS A 522 -24.39 23.81 -28.09
C LYS A 522 -23.32 23.74 -27.01
N LEU A 523 -23.67 23.26 -25.82
CA LEU A 523 -22.70 22.81 -24.83
C LEU A 523 -21.89 21.68 -25.49
N THR A 524 -20.65 21.99 -25.84
CA THR A 524 -19.69 20.98 -26.26
C THR A 524 -18.90 20.66 -25.00
N THR A 525 -19.10 19.47 -24.44
CA THR A 525 -18.25 18.96 -23.36
C THR A 525 -16.86 18.76 -23.94
N THR A 526 -15.99 19.75 -23.84
CA THR A 526 -14.60 19.58 -24.22
C THR A 526 -13.89 18.91 -23.05
N LEU A 527 -13.61 17.61 -23.19
CA LEU A 527 -12.51 16.96 -22.48
C LEU A 527 -11.25 17.70 -22.92
N ILE A 528 -10.73 18.60 -22.08
CA ILE A 528 -9.42 19.20 -22.33
C ILE A 528 -8.40 18.13 -21.97
N TYR A 529 -7.92 17.42 -22.99
CA TYR A 529 -6.70 16.62 -22.90
C TYR A 529 -5.54 17.62 -22.94
N ASP A 530 -4.91 17.85 -21.79
CA ASP A 530 -3.70 18.68 -21.73
C ASP A 530 -2.48 17.77 -21.65
N ASP A 531 -1.91 17.45 -22.82
CA ASP A 531 -0.66 16.69 -22.96
C ASP A 531 0.57 17.48 -22.47
N SER A 532 0.42 18.73 -22.01
CA SER A 532 1.54 19.59 -21.62
C SER A 532 1.98 19.47 -20.14
N VAL A 533 1.34 18.59 -19.35
CA VAL A 533 1.63 18.42 -17.91
C VAL A 533 2.30 17.08 -17.57
N LEU A 534 2.94 16.39 -18.54
CA LEU A 534 3.79 15.22 -18.27
C LEU A 534 5.29 15.53 -18.39
#